data_AF-B7PFE3-F1
#
_entry.id   AF-B7PFE3-F1
#
_cell.length_a   1.000
_cell.length_b   1.000
_cell.length_c   1.000
_cell.angle_alpha   90.00
_cell.angle_beta   90.00
_cell.angle_gamma   90.00
#
_symmetry.space_group_name_H-M   'P 1'
#
loop_
_entity.id
_entity.type
_entity.pdbx_description
1 polymer ?
#
loop_
_entity_poly.entity_id
_entity_poly.type
_entity_poly.pdbx_seq_one_letter_code
_entity_poly.pdbx_strand_id
1 'polypeptide(L)'
;MKTSSFCTACYLEDNELSGVIKSPSYPTFYPLEAYCEAKVDVPRGNVISFKVQDLDLCASPNNTVTLVDGDGPGGALLGTLSPGDAYANKSFVTSGRQATVLFGARCDRANGSRGFHITYEAVPVRDANTTGGSALSDRIQGLDQGLLRDAYSEKLVEQGTDCGALVLLRESDSNEAFCGGSLISHRWVLTAAHCFEIYGRHNVRVILGKHSLVNEGDHEITLSVRRVVAHPKE
;
A
#
# COMPACT_ATOMS: atom_id res chain seq x y z
N MET A 1 8.84 -2.19 29.72
CA MET A 1 9.44 -1.57 28.53
C MET A 1 8.55 -1.96 27.36
N LYS A 2 7.80 -1.01 26.79
CA LYS A 2 6.84 -1.28 25.71
C LYS A 2 7.62 -1.46 24.41
N THR A 3 7.50 -2.63 23.80
CA THR A 3 8.01 -2.91 22.46
C THR A 3 7.18 -2.11 21.45
N SER A 4 7.74 -0.98 20.99
CA SER A 4 7.19 -0.24 19.86
C SER A 4 7.45 -1.05 18.60
N SER A 5 6.42 -1.67 18.03
CA SER A 5 6.50 -2.23 16.68
C SER A 5 6.70 -1.07 15.70
N PHE A 6 7.84 -1.05 15.01
CA PHE A 6 8.08 -0.13 13.91
C PHE A 6 7.35 -0.67 12.67
N CYS A 7 6.22 -0.05 12.31
CA CYS A 7 5.57 -0.33 11.03
C CYS A 7 6.42 0.28 9.91
N THR A 8 7.02 -0.57 9.08
CA THR A 8 7.73 -0.14 7.88
C THR A 8 6.93 -0.66 6.70
N ALA A 9 6.40 0.19 5.83
CA ALA A 9 5.68 -0.29 4.64
C ALA A 9 6.59 -1.15 3.74
N CYS A 10 6.02 -2.14 3.06
CA CYS A 10 6.77 -2.85 2.03
C CYS A 10 6.97 -1.88 0.86
N TYR A 11 8.05 -2.06 0.10
CA TYR A 11 8.17 -1.36 -1.17
C TYR A 11 7.21 -2.00 -2.17
N LEU A 12 6.32 -1.21 -2.76
CA LEU A 12 5.40 -1.63 -3.83
C LEU A 12 5.51 -0.61 -4.97
N GLU A 13 5.81 -1.08 -6.17
CA GLU A 13 5.83 -0.30 -7.40
C GLU A 13 5.06 -1.06 -8.48
N ASP A 14 4.05 -0.45 -9.07
CA ASP A 14 3.18 -1.12 -10.04
C ASP A 14 2.58 -0.18 -11.11
N ASN A 15 1.91 -0.79 -12.09
CA ASN A 15 1.17 -0.13 -13.17
C ASN A 15 -0.26 -0.68 -13.34
N GLU A 16 -0.90 -1.13 -12.25
CA GLU A 16 -2.20 -1.84 -12.20
C GLU A 16 -2.22 -3.25 -12.82
N LEU A 17 -1.43 -3.52 -13.87
CA LEU A 17 -1.41 -4.83 -14.55
C LEU A 17 -0.23 -5.70 -14.12
N SER A 18 0.82 -5.11 -13.58
CA SER A 18 1.95 -5.82 -12.99
C SER A 18 2.68 -4.94 -12.00
N GLY A 19 3.43 -5.57 -11.11
CA GLY A 19 4.18 -4.84 -10.11
C GLY A 19 5.20 -5.67 -9.37
N VAL A 20 5.94 -4.96 -8.51
CA VAL A 20 7.06 -5.47 -7.74
C VAL A 20 6.85 -5.14 -6.27
N ILE A 21 6.99 -6.15 -5.40
CA ILE A 21 6.87 -6.03 -3.95
C ILE A 21 8.19 -6.49 -3.32
N LYS A 22 8.78 -5.66 -2.48
CA LYS A 22 10.04 -5.96 -1.80
C LYS A 22 9.95 -5.67 -0.30
N SER A 23 10.74 -6.41 0.48
CA SER A 23 10.95 -6.08 1.89
C SER A 23 11.57 -4.69 2.05
N PRO A 24 11.38 -4.05 3.23
CA PRO A 24 12.03 -2.79 3.52
C PRO A 24 13.54 -2.85 3.31
N SER A 25 14.10 -1.80 2.70
CA SER A 25 15.53 -1.66 2.42
C SER A 25 16.13 -2.65 1.42
N TYR A 26 15.34 -3.55 0.81
CA TYR A 26 15.84 -4.44 -0.24
C TYR A 26 16.49 -3.65 -1.39
N PRO A 27 17.67 -4.05 -1.92
CA PRO A 27 18.36 -5.35 -1.74
C PRO A 27 19.30 -5.41 -0.55
N THR A 28 19.34 -4.38 0.30
CA THR A 28 20.09 -4.41 1.56
C THR A 28 19.29 -5.11 2.65
N PHE A 29 19.82 -5.18 3.87
CA PHE A 29 19.20 -5.92 4.96
C PHE A 29 17.94 -5.24 5.49
N TYR A 30 16.87 -6.02 5.71
CA TYR A 30 15.68 -5.50 6.37
C TYR A 30 15.93 -5.27 7.88
N PRO A 31 15.26 -4.28 8.50
CA PRO A 31 15.40 -4.00 9.95
C PRO A 31 14.91 -5.14 10.86
N LEU A 32 15.42 -5.21 12.09
CA LEU A 32 14.89 -6.12 13.12
C LEU A 32 13.45 -5.74 13.49
N GLU A 33 12.61 -6.75 13.74
CA GLU A 33 11.18 -6.58 14.06
C GLU A 33 10.40 -5.81 12.97
N ALA A 34 10.92 -5.76 11.74
CA ALA A 34 10.22 -5.15 10.62
C ALA A 34 8.89 -5.88 10.37
N TYR A 35 7.82 -5.10 10.28
CA TYR A 35 6.52 -5.59 9.87
C TYR A 35 6.04 -4.73 8.71
N CYS A 36 5.62 -5.38 7.61
CA CYS A 36 5.15 -4.68 6.43
C CYS A 36 3.96 -5.37 5.78
N GLU A 37 3.04 -4.57 5.23
CA GLU A 37 1.87 -5.00 4.47
C GLU A 37 1.91 -4.33 3.09
N ALA A 38 1.62 -5.09 2.04
CA ALA A 38 1.42 -4.60 0.69
C ALA A 38 0.09 -5.11 0.15
N LYS A 39 -0.76 -4.19 -0.30
CA LYS A 39 -2.06 -4.50 -0.90
C LYS A 39 -1.99 -4.31 -2.40
N VAL A 40 -2.52 -5.28 -3.13
CA VAL A 40 -2.56 -5.28 -4.60
C VAL A 40 -4.02 -5.32 -5.02
N ASP A 41 -4.42 -4.40 -5.90
CA ASP A 41 -5.72 -4.42 -6.60
C ASP A 41 -5.44 -4.35 -8.10
N VAL A 42 -6.04 -5.25 -8.87
CA VAL A 42 -5.91 -5.27 -10.34
C VAL A 42 -7.25 -4.96 -11.01
N PRO A 43 -7.27 -4.56 -12.30
CA PRO A 43 -8.52 -4.25 -12.97
C PRO A 43 -9.53 -5.41 -12.94
N ARG A 44 -10.81 -5.07 -12.90
CA ARG A 44 -11.90 -6.05 -12.86
C ARG A 44 -11.80 -7.04 -14.03
N GLY A 45 -12.08 -8.32 -13.74
CA GLY A 45 -11.95 -9.41 -14.71
C GLY A 45 -10.57 -10.05 -14.77
N ASN A 46 -9.65 -9.63 -13.89
CA ASN A 46 -8.35 -10.26 -13.69
C ASN A 46 -8.25 -10.89 -12.29
N VAL A 47 -7.37 -11.87 -12.19
CA VAL A 47 -6.79 -12.40 -10.95
C VAL A 47 -5.31 -12.02 -10.89
N ILE A 48 -4.69 -12.20 -9.73
CA ILE A 48 -3.29 -11.85 -9.50
C ILE A 48 -2.48 -13.14 -9.45
N SER A 49 -1.42 -13.21 -10.25
CA SER A 49 -0.43 -14.29 -10.23
C SER A 49 0.89 -13.79 -9.67
N PHE A 50 1.27 -14.28 -8.49
CA PHE A 50 2.53 -13.95 -7.83
C PHE A 50 3.64 -14.94 -8.19
N LYS A 51 4.85 -14.40 -8.38
CA LYS A 51 6.09 -15.15 -8.54
C LYS A 51 7.14 -14.61 -7.58
N VAL A 52 7.80 -15.51 -6.86
CA VAL A 52 8.88 -15.16 -5.93
C VAL A 52 10.19 -15.14 -6.71
N GLN A 53 10.87 -14.00 -6.72
CA GLN A 53 12.15 -13.80 -7.44
C GLN A 53 13.36 -14.01 -6.53
N ASP A 54 13.27 -13.57 -5.27
CA ASP A 54 14.30 -13.78 -4.24
C ASP A 54 13.63 -13.96 -2.87
N LEU A 55 14.19 -14.85 -2.06
CA LEU A 55 13.77 -15.10 -0.69
C LEU A 55 15.00 -15.43 0.15
N ASP A 56 15.42 -14.48 0.95
CA ASP A 56 16.49 -14.58 1.93
C ASP A 56 15.94 -14.08 3.27
N LEU A 57 15.47 -15.02 4.08
CA LEU A 57 14.87 -14.78 5.38
C LEU A 57 15.79 -15.35 6.47
N CYS A 58 15.98 -14.61 7.56
CA CYS A 58 16.69 -15.12 8.73
C CYS A 58 15.97 -16.34 9.32
N ALA A 59 16.75 -17.32 9.77
CA ALA A 59 16.28 -18.64 10.20
C ALA A 59 15.53 -18.61 11.55
N SER A 60 14.27 -18.17 11.51
CA SER A 60 13.33 -18.13 12.63
C SER A 60 11.96 -18.59 12.16
N PRO A 61 11.21 -19.38 12.96
CA PRO A 61 9.86 -19.81 12.60
C PRO A 61 8.85 -18.66 12.52
N ASN A 62 9.17 -17.51 13.13
CA ASN A 62 8.31 -16.34 13.17
C ASN A 62 8.74 -15.27 12.15
N ASN A 63 9.66 -15.60 11.24
CA ASN A 63 10.08 -14.73 10.15
C ASN A 63 9.52 -15.24 8.83
N THR A 64 8.35 -14.73 8.44
CA THR A 64 7.58 -15.29 7.32
C THR A 64 7.03 -14.20 6.39
N VAL A 65 6.84 -14.56 5.12
CA VAL A 65 6.06 -13.79 4.14
C VAL A 65 4.78 -14.57 3.87
N THR A 66 3.63 -13.94 4.04
CA THR A 66 2.31 -14.55 3.89
C THR A 66 1.56 -13.88 2.74
N LEU A 67 1.04 -14.68 1.81
CA LEU A 67 0.20 -14.22 0.72
C LEU A 67 -1.26 -14.57 1.00
N VAL A 68 -2.13 -13.58 0.92
CA VAL A 68 -3.55 -13.66 1.25
C VAL A 68 -4.39 -13.22 0.05
N ASP A 69 -5.44 -13.99 -0.24
CA ASP A 69 -6.45 -13.70 -1.25
C ASP A 69 -7.54 -12.78 -0.65
N GLY A 70 -7.57 -11.53 -1.12
CA GLY A 70 -8.45 -10.47 -0.63
C GLY A 70 -7.72 -9.24 -0.06
N ASP A 71 -8.51 -8.22 0.29
CA ASP A 71 -8.06 -6.97 0.91
C ASP A 71 -7.98 -7.13 2.45
N GLY A 72 -6.76 -7.29 2.96
CA GLY A 72 -6.42 -7.41 4.36
C GLY A 72 -6.16 -8.84 4.89
N PRO A 73 -5.74 -8.96 6.16
CA PRO A 73 -5.27 -10.20 6.78
C PRO A 73 -6.37 -11.24 7.07
N GLY A 74 -7.65 -10.87 6.91
CA GLY A 74 -8.79 -11.76 7.10
C GLY A 74 -9.19 -12.58 5.86
N GLY A 75 -8.47 -12.39 4.75
CA GLY A 75 -8.70 -13.13 3.50
C GLY A 75 -8.24 -14.59 3.56
N ALA A 76 -8.48 -15.34 2.48
CA ALA A 76 -8.08 -16.75 2.40
C ALA A 76 -6.57 -16.88 2.20
N LEU A 77 -5.92 -17.77 2.95
CA LEU A 77 -4.47 -17.97 2.83
C LEU A 77 -4.11 -18.64 1.50
N LEU A 78 -3.30 -17.97 0.67
CA LEU A 78 -2.70 -18.58 -0.52
C LEU A 78 -1.46 -19.39 -0.18
N GLY A 79 -0.66 -18.89 0.76
CA GLY A 79 0.50 -19.60 1.27
C GLY A 79 1.40 -18.75 2.16
N THR A 80 2.33 -19.43 2.82
CA THR A 80 3.36 -18.83 3.66
C THR A 80 4.73 -19.29 3.18
N LEU A 81 5.64 -18.34 3.04
CA LEU A 81 7.04 -18.55 2.71
C LEU A 81 7.88 -18.40 3.98
N SER A 82 8.68 -19.42 4.27
CA SER A 82 9.52 -19.52 5.47
C SER A 82 11.01 -19.55 5.09
N PRO A 83 11.93 -19.36 6.06
CA PRO A 83 13.36 -19.41 5.81
C PRO A 83 13.80 -20.75 5.20
N GLY A 84 14.50 -20.70 4.07
CA GLY A 84 15.00 -21.89 3.37
C GLY A 84 14.00 -22.57 2.45
N ASP A 85 12.78 -22.04 2.31
CA ASP A 85 11.81 -22.57 1.35
C ASP A 85 12.32 -22.46 -0.09
N ALA A 86 12.13 -23.53 -0.87
CA ALA A 86 12.31 -23.48 -2.31
C ALA A 86 11.16 -22.69 -2.97
N TYR A 87 11.50 -21.73 -3.82
CA TYR A 87 10.53 -20.79 -4.40
C TYR A 87 10.54 -20.71 -5.94
N ALA A 88 11.57 -21.24 -6.62
CA ALA A 88 11.77 -21.10 -8.06
C ALA A 88 10.61 -21.62 -8.96
N ASN A 89 9.76 -22.51 -8.46
CA ASN A 89 8.60 -23.05 -9.19
C ASN A 89 7.26 -22.83 -8.46
N LYS A 90 7.23 -21.98 -7.43
CA LYS A 90 5.98 -21.66 -6.72
C LYS A 90 5.33 -20.44 -7.36
N SER A 91 4.08 -20.61 -7.77
CA SER A 91 3.19 -19.50 -8.14
C SER A 91 1.98 -19.51 -7.22
N PHE A 92 1.50 -18.33 -6.86
CA PHE A 92 0.30 -18.16 -6.04
C PHE A 92 -0.69 -17.35 -6.86
N VAL A 93 -1.88 -17.89 -7.07
CA VAL A 93 -2.92 -17.26 -7.88
C VAL A 93 -4.14 -17.00 -7.01
N THR A 94 -4.63 -15.77 -7.02
CA THR A 94 -5.85 -15.37 -6.29
C THR A 94 -7.11 -15.87 -6.98
N SER A 95 -8.21 -15.92 -6.23
CA SER A 95 -9.56 -16.10 -6.79
C SER A 95 -10.20 -14.79 -7.22
N GLY A 96 -9.73 -13.67 -6.65
CA GLY A 96 -10.24 -12.33 -6.93
C GLY A 96 -9.20 -11.36 -7.46
N ARG A 97 -9.61 -10.10 -7.58
CA ARG A 97 -8.75 -9.01 -8.07
C ARG A 97 -7.88 -8.35 -6.98
N GLN A 98 -8.06 -8.76 -5.72
CA GLN A 98 -7.39 -8.16 -4.56
C GLN A 98 -6.53 -9.20 -3.84
N ALA A 99 -5.37 -8.78 -3.36
CA ALA A 99 -4.50 -9.60 -2.55
C ALA A 99 -3.71 -8.77 -1.54
N THR A 100 -3.25 -9.44 -0.49
CA THR A 100 -2.43 -8.84 0.55
C THR A 100 -1.18 -9.68 0.79
N VAL A 101 -0.02 -9.05 0.76
CA VAL A 101 1.27 -9.63 1.14
C VAL A 101 1.67 -9.08 2.50
N LEU A 102 1.87 -9.97 3.46
CA LEU A 102 2.25 -9.62 4.84
C LEU A 102 3.65 -10.16 5.11
N PHE A 103 4.51 -9.34 5.68
CA PHE A 103 5.85 -9.73 6.12
C PHE A 103 6.04 -9.37 7.59
N GLY A 104 6.48 -10.35 8.38
CA GLY A 104 6.86 -10.13 9.77
C GLY A 104 8.25 -10.69 10.02
N ALA A 105 9.19 -9.82 10.38
CA ALA A 105 10.57 -10.14 10.65
C ALA A 105 10.86 -10.29 12.14
N ARG A 106 10.56 -11.46 12.72
CA ARG A 106 10.91 -11.75 14.11
C ARG A 106 12.15 -12.63 14.18
N CYS A 107 13.29 -12.00 14.42
CA CYS A 107 14.57 -12.69 14.50
C CYS A 107 15.43 -12.22 15.67
N ASP A 108 16.19 -13.16 16.20
CA ASP A 108 17.16 -12.99 17.29
C ASP A 108 18.59 -12.70 16.77
N ARG A 109 18.85 -12.81 15.47
CA ARG A 109 20.17 -12.59 14.85
C ARG A 109 20.39 -11.13 14.46
N ALA A 110 21.56 -10.60 14.81
CA ALA A 110 21.99 -9.24 14.46
C ALA A 110 22.53 -9.09 13.02
N ASN A 111 22.94 -10.18 12.37
CA ASN A 111 23.33 -10.16 10.96
C ASN A 111 22.07 -10.26 10.09
N GLY A 112 21.91 -9.28 9.21
CA GLY A 112 20.72 -9.12 8.39
C GLY A 112 20.60 -10.13 7.25
N SER A 113 19.36 -10.42 6.87
CA SER A 113 19.01 -11.08 5.60
C SER A 113 18.42 -10.04 4.65
N ARG A 114 18.50 -10.26 3.34
CA ARG A 114 18.03 -9.27 2.36
C ARG A 114 16.51 -9.12 2.33
N GLY A 115 15.78 -10.19 2.67
CA GLY A 115 14.33 -10.24 2.72
C GLY A 115 13.75 -10.88 1.48
N PHE A 116 12.79 -10.23 0.84
CA PHE A 116 12.07 -10.82 -0.28
C PHE A 116 11.95 -9.87 -1.47
N HIS A 117 11.84 -10.46 -2.65
CA HIS A 117 11.50 -9.80 -3.90
C HIS A 117 10.44 -10.65 -4.61
N ILE A 118 9.22 -10.12 -4.71
CA ILE A 118 8.07 -10.77 -5.33
C ILE A 118 7.60 -9.89 -6.48
N THR A 119 7.20 -10.52 -7.58
CA THR A 119 6.56 -9.86 -8.71
C THR A 119 5.15 -10.39 -8.88
N TYR A 120 4.23 -9.56 -9.36
CA TYR A 120 2.88 -10.00 -9.71
C TYR A 120 2.47 -9.55 -11.10
N GLU A 121 1.54 -10.29 -11.70
CA GLU A 121 0.91 -9.97 -12.98
C GLU A 121 -0.61 -10.17 -12.86
N ALA A 122 -1.38 -9.26 -13.45
CA ALA A 122 -2.82 -9.37 -13.64
C ALA A 122 -3.08 -10.33 -14.80
N VAL A 123 -3.77 -11.43 -14.50
CA VAL A 123 -4.12 -12.46 -15.48
C VAL A 123 -5.62 -12.41 -15.72
N PRO A 124 -6.07 -12.21 -16.97
CA PRO A 124 -7.50 -12.26 -17.28
C PRO A 124 -8.10 -13.60 -16.88
N VAL A 125 -9.25 -13.57 -16.20
CA VAL A 125 -9.96 -14.77 -15.74
C VAL A 125 -10.35 -15.71 -16.91
N ARG A 126 -10.35 -15.20 -18.14
CA ARG A 126 -10.61 -15.99 -19.36
C ARG A 126 -9.49 -16.99 -19.68
N ASP A 127 -8.26 -16.75 -19.21
CA ASP A 127 -7.10 -17.62 -19.46
C ASP A 127 -6.93 -18.73 -18.41
N ALA A 128 -7.78 -18.74 -17.37
CA ALA A 128 -7.71 -19.75 -16.31
C ALA A 128 -8.47 -21.06 -16.64
N ASN A 129 -9.15 -21.17 -17.80
CA ASN A 129 -10.01 -22.33 -18.06
C ASN A 129 -10.04 -22.88 -19.51
N THR A 130 -9.01 -22.67 -20.34
CA THR A 130 -9.02 -23.20 -21.72
C THR A 130 -7.81 -24.05 -22.07
N THR A 131 -7.90 -25.33 -21.74
CA THR A 131 -7.37 -26.39 -22.61
C THR A 131 -8.26 -26.49 -23.85
N GLY A 132 -7.78 -25.92 -24.97
CA GLY A 132 -8.21 -26.30 -26.33
C GLY A 132 -9.07 -25.30 -27.10
N GLY A 133 -8.48 -24.72 -28.15
CA GLY A 133 -9.20 -24.48 -29.42
C GLY A 133 -9.38 -23.03 -29.89
N SER A 134 -8.56 -22.66 -30.89
CA SER A 134 -8.86 -21.81 -32.06
C SER A 134 -9.11 -20.30 -31.93
N ALA A 135 -8.42 -19.57 -32.79
CA ALA A 135 -8.44 -18.13 -33.01
C ALA A 135 -9.54 -17.64 -33.98
N LEU A 136 -9.65 -16.29 -34.05
CA LEU A 136 -10.30 -15.40 -35.04
C LEU A 136 -11.81 -15.16 -34.87
N SER A 137 -12.40 -13.97 -35.05
CA SER A 137 -11.96 -12.58 -35.32
C SER A 137 -13.21 -11.68 -35.18
N ASP A 138 -13.00 -10.48 -34.65
CA ASP A 138 -13.69 -9.20 -34.85
C ASP A 138 -15.22 -9.10 -35.07
N ARG A 139 -15.85 -8.26 -34.22
CA ARG A 139 -16.58 -7.05 -34.68
C ARG A 139 -16.74 -6.03 -33.54
N ILE A 140 -16.05 -4.90 -33.71
CA ILE A 140 -16.19 -3.64 -32.97
C ILE A 140 -17.43 -2.90 -33.46
N GLN A 141 -18.21 -2.29 -32.55
CA GLN A 141 -18.70 -0.89 -32.70
C GLN A 141 -19.38 -0.36 -31.43
N GLY A 142 -18.75 0.65 -30.83
CA GLY A 142 -19.44 1.84 -30.31
C GLY A 142 -19.92 1.83 -28.87
N LEU A 143 -19.11 2.40 -27.98
CA LEU A 143 -19.50 3.58 -27.19
C LEU A 143 -18.21 4.31 -26.75
N ASP A 144 -17.96 5.45 -27.38
CA ASP A 144 -16.86 6.36 -27.12
C ASP A 144 -17.39 7.62 -26.40
N GLN A 145 -16.60 8.03 -25.40
CA GLN A 145 -16.41 9.37 -24.85
C GLN A 145 -17.38 10.02 -23.84
N GLY A 146 -16.88 10.03 -22.59
CA GLY A 146 -16.80 11.22 -21.73
C GLY A 146 -17.66 11.17 -20.47
N LEU A 147 -17.21 11.51 -19.26
CA LEU A 147 -15.97 12.12 -18.80
C LEU A 147 -16.07 12.20 -17.25
N LEU A 148 -14.93 12.11 -16.55
CA LEU A 148 -14.72 12.36 -15.11
C LEU A 148 -14.94 11.17 -14.16
N ARG A 149 -13.92 10.34 -13.97
CA ARG A 149 -13.55 9.92 -12.60
C ARG A 149 -12.17 9.28 -12.41
N ASP A 150 -11.50 8.89 -13.48
CA ASP A 150 -10.24 8.16 -13.34
C ASP A 150 -9.06 8.95 -13.91
N ALA A 151 -7.87 8.71 -13.34
CA ALA A 151 -6.58 9.38 -13.55
C ALA A 151 -6.36 10.64 -12.70
N TYR A 152 -6.20 10.48 -11.38
CA TYR A 152 -5.18 11.19 -10.56
C TYR A 152 -5.17 10.82 -9.05
N SER A 153 -5.59 9.63 -8.61
CA SER A 153 -5.56 9.27 -7.16
C SER A 153 -4.41 8.36 -6.71
N GLU A 154 -3.68 7.68 -7.58
CA GLU A 154 -2.90 6.50 -7.15
C GLU A 154 -1.41 6.69 -6.82
N LYS A 155 -0.86 7.91 -6.82
CA LYS A 155 0.60 8.09 -6.64
C LYS A 155 1.07 8.69 -5.30
N LEU A 156 0.37 8.50 -4.18
CA LEU A 156 0.89 8.91 -2.85
C LEU A 156 0.53 7.97 -1.66
N VAL A 157 0.44 6.66 -1.90
CA VAL A 157 0.46 5.65 -0.81
C VAL A 157 1.89 5.12 -0.57
N GLU A 158 2.92 5.89 -0.95
CA GLU A 158 4.32 5.42 -0.92
C GLU A 158 5.08 5.62 0.40
N GLN A 159 4.45 6.10 1.48
CA GLN A 159 5.14 6.22 2.78
C GLN A 159 4.22 5.89 3.97
N GLY A 160 4.04 4.59 4.23
CA GLY A 160 3.83 4.07 5.59
C GLY A 160 2.53 4.45 6.32
N THR A 161 1.36 4.05 5.82
CA THR A 161 0.08 4.34 6.52
C THR A 161 -0.66 3.14 7.13
N ASP A 162 -0.13 1.92 7.13
CA ASP A 162 -0.81 0.77 7.79
C ASP A 162 -0.48 0.58 9.30
N CYS A 163 0.22 1.54 9.90
CA CYS A 163 0.01 1.89 11.31
C CYS A 163 -0.67 3.25 11.32
N GLY A 164 -1.98 3.33 11.62
CA GLY A 164 -2.83 4.53 11.52
C GLY A 164 -2.08 5.85 11.69
N ALA A 165 -1.64 6.43 10.57
CA ALA A 165 -0.93 7.70 10.55
C ALA A 165 -1.97 8.81 10.54
N LEU A 166 -1.82 9.77 11.44
CA LEU A 166 -2.70 10.92 11.52
C LEU A 166 -2.38 11.90 10.39
N VAL A 167 -3.43 12.37 9.73
CA VAL A 167 -3.39 13.57 8.89
C VAL A 167 -3.96 14.71 9.70
N LEU A 168 -3.13 15.70 10.02
CA LEU A 168 -3.52 16.83 10.87
C LEU A 168 -3.42 18.14 10.11
N LEU A 169 -4.34 19.07 10.40
CA LEU A 169 -4.32 20.43 9.89
C LEU A 169 -3.87 21.37 11.00
N ARG A 170 -2.92 22.24 10.67
CA ARG A 170 -2.28 23.17 11.59
C ARG A 170 -2.23 24.56 10.97
N GLU A 171 -2.39 25.61 11.77
CA GLU A 171 -2.17 26.98 11.32
C GLU A 171 -0.67 27.27 11.23
N SER A 172 -0.20 28.10 10.31
CA SER A 172 1.24 28.33 10.12
C SER A 172 1.90 29.03 11.30
N ASP A 173 1.13 29.80 12.06
CA ASP A 173 1.59 30.57 13.20
C ASP A 173 1.40 29.82 14.53
N SER A 174 0.72 28.66 14.50
CA SER A 174 0.50 27.80 15.66
C SER A 174 1.27 26.49 15.52
N ASN A 175 1.71 25.94 16.66
CA ASN A 175 2.27 24.59 16.70
C ASN A 175 1.19 23.52 16.93
N GLU A 176 -0.07 23.90 17.14
CA GLU A 176 -1.16 23.01 17.52
C GLU A 176 -2.07 22.69 16.33
N ALA A 177 -2.31 21.41 16.11
CA ALA A 177 -3.27 20.97 15.10
C ALA A 177 -4.70 21.31 15.54
N PHE A 178 -5.46 21.98 14.68
CA PHE A 178 -6.83 22.38 14.98
C PHE A 178 -7.87 21.40 14.44
N CYS A 179 -7.50 20.58 13.45
CA CYS A 179 -8.40 19.58 12.88
C CYS A 179 -7.65 18.32 12.41
N GLY A 180 -8.40 17.22 12.30
CA GLY A 180 -7.98 16.04 11.57
C GLY A 180 -8.38 16.09 10.10
N GLY A 181 -7.79 15.22 9.31
CA GLY A 181 -8.16 15.03 7.91
C GLY A 181 -7.94 13.61 7.44
N SER A 182 -8.20 13.40 6.16
CA SER A 182 -7.87 12.16 5.46
C SER A 182 -7.30 12.50 4.11
N LEU A 183 -6.20 11.87 3.74
CA LEU A 183 -5.64 12.02 2.41
C LEU A 183 -6.58 11.28 1.44
N ILE A 184 -7.24 12.02 0.55
CA ILE A 184 -8.13 11.45 -0.47
C ILE A 184 -7.47 11.45 -1.85
N SER A 185 -6.35 12.15 -2.01
CA SER A 185 -5.46 12.03 -3.16
C SER A 185 -4.08 12.64 -2.86
N HIS A 186 -3.14 12.47 -3.80
CA HIS A 186 -1.80 13.05 -3.73
C HIS A 186 -1.73 14.59 -3.55
N ARG A 187 -2.83 15.31 -3.73
CA ARG A 187 -2.91 16.78 -3.57
C ARG A 187 -4.08 17.22 -2.70
N TRP A 188 -4.90 16.29 -2.24
CA TRP A 188 -6.17 16.60 -1.62
C TRP A 188 -6.29 15.92 -0.27
N VAL A 189 -6.50 16.75 0.74
CA VAL A 189 -6.92 16.34 2.08
C VAL A 189 -8.38 16.70 2.23
N LEU A 190 -9.18 15.72 2.63
CA LEU A 190 -10.56 15.92 3.06
C LEU A 190 -10.57 16.22 4.55
N THR A 191 -11.33 17.24 4.96
CA THR A 191 -11.55 17.60 6.35
C THR A 191 -12.95 18.21 6.49
N ALA A 192 -13.41 18.42 7.72
CA ALA A 192 -14.72 18.97 7.98
C ALA A 192 -14.76 20.48 7.64
N ALA A 193 -15.84 20.95 7.00
CA ALA A 193 -15.95 22.35 6.59
C ALA A 193 -15.90 23.34 7.78
N HIS A 194 -16.46 22.95 8.94
CA HIS A 194 -16.48 23.76 10.16
C HIS A 194 -15.07 24.07 10.71
N CYS A 195 -14.06 23.26 10.34
CA CYS A 195 -12.66 23.54 10.67
C CYS A 195 -12.20 24.91 10.16
N PHE A 196 -12.79 25.41 9.06
CA PHE A 196 -12.43 26.70 8.47
C PHE A 196 -13.42 27.82 8.77
N GLU A 197 -14.49 27.54 9.51
CA GLU A 197 -15.38 28.58 10.02
C GLU A 197 -14.73 29.33 11.19
N ILE A 198 -13.86 28.65 11.94
CA ILE A 198 -13.18 29.19 13.12
C ILE A 198 -11.78 29.73 12.77
N TYR A 199 -10.98 28.95 12.02
CA TYR A 199 -9.56 29.25 11.77
C TYR A 199 -9.29 29.97 10.43
N GLY A 200 -10.33 30.19 9.61
CA GLY A 200 -10.18 30.81 8.28
C GLY A 200 -9.44 29.91 7.28
N ARG A 201 -9.30 30.36 6.02
CA ARG A 201 -8.77 29.54 4.92
C ARG A 201 -7.30 29.82 4.57
N HIS A 202 -6.70 30.79 5.24
CA HIS A 202 -5.33 31.23 4.98
C HIS A 202 -4.35 30.54 5.92
N ASN A 203 -3.09 30.42 5.53
CA ASN A 203 -2.00 29.93 6.38
C ASN A 203 -2.16 28.49 6.90
N VAL A 204 -2.91 27.63 6.22
CA VAL A 204 -3.10 26.23 6.62
C VAL A 204 -1.91 25.36 6.18
N ARG A 205 -1.42 24.51 7.07
CA ARG A 205 -0.46 23.43 6.81
C ARG A 205 -1.10 22.08 7.10
N VAL A 206 -0.65 21.06 6.38
CA VAL A 206 -1.02 19.66 6.59
C VAL A 206 0.19 18.91 7.10
N ILE A 207 0.02 18.12 8.16
CA ILE A 207 1.02 17.20 8.68
C ILE A 207 0.58 15.79 8.31
N LEU A 208 1.45 15.06 7.63
CA LEU A 208 1.28 13.65 7.25
C LEU A 208 2.24 12.79 8.07
N GLY A 209 1.88 11.54 8.32
CA GLY A 209 2.79 10.58 8.97
C GLY A 209 2.89 10.72 10.50
N LYS A 210 2.03 11.51 11.15
CA LYS A 210 2.11 11.72 12.61
C LYS A 210 1.56 10.51 13.37
N HIS A 211 2.35 10.01 14.32
CA HIS A 211 1.99 8.83 15.15
C HIS A 211 1.79 9.16 16.64
N SER A 212 2.23 10.35 17.08
CA SER A 212 1.98 10.88 18.42
C SER A 212 1.48 12.31 18.29
N LEU A 213 0.43 12.68 19.04
CA LEU A 213 -0.04 14.07 19.08
C LEU A 213 0.95 15.01 19.79
N VAL A 214 1.84 14.45 20.62
CA VAL A 214 2.72 15.22 21.51
C VAL A 214 4.15 15.28 20.99
N ASN A 215 4.65 14.18 20.43
CA ASN A 215 6.04 14.06 20.00
C ASN A 215 6.13 14.22 18.49
N GLU A 216 7.18 14.88 18.00
CA GLU A 216 7.56 14.86 16.60
C GLU A 216 8.19 13.51 16.24
N GLY A 217 7.74 12.91 15.14
CA GLY A 217 8.28 11.66 14.59
C GLY A 217 9.17 11.88 13.38
N ASP A 218 10.13 10.96 13.17
CA ASP A 218 11.14 11.01 12.10
C ASP A 218 10.58 10.90 10.67
N HIS A 219 9.28 10.59 10.55
CA HIS A 219 8.57 10.42 9.27
C HIS A 219 7.42 11.42 9.10
N GLU A 220 7.38 12.47 9.92
CA GLU A 220 6.40 13.55 9.75
C GLU A 220 6.76 14.47 8.58
N ILE A 221 5.81 14.67 7.67
CA ILE A 221 5.96 15.63 6.56
C ILE A 221 4.95 16.75 6.75
N THR A 222 5.45 17.99 6.83
CA THR A 222 4.60 19.19 6.86
C THR A 222 4.56 19.84 5.49
N LEU A 223 3.37 19.99 4.91
CA LEU A 223 3.12 20.61 3.62
C LEU A 223 2.28 21.87 3.77
N SER A 224 2.56 22.89 2.95
CA SER A 224 1.72 24.10 2.88
C SER A 224 0.51 23.87 1.96
N VAL A 225 -0.68 24.32 2.38
CA VAL A 225 -1.90 24.18 1.57
C VAL A 225 -1.97 25.27 0.53
N ARG A 226 -2.09 24.88 -0.75
CA ARG A 226 -2.22 25.82 -1.87
C ARG A 226 -3.58 26.51 -1.91
N ARG A 227 -4.67 25.78 -1.63
CA ARG A 227 -6.03 26.31 -1.59
C ARG A 227 -6.95 25.41 -0.78
N VAL A 228 -7.95 26.02 -0.13
CA VAL A 228 -9.05 25.34 0.54
C VAL A 228 -10.30 25.50 -0.30
N VAL A 229 -10.94 24.38 -0.64
CA VAL A 229 -12.20 24.35 -1.41
C VAL A 229 -13.30 23.85 -0.48
N ALA A 230 -14.18 24.75 -0.07
CA ALA A 230 -15.37 24.38 0.70
C ALA A 230 -16.50 24.00 -0.26
N HIS A 231 -17.29 22.99 0.11
CA HIS A 231 -18.51 22.67 -0.62
C HIS A 231 -19.47 23.88 -0.61
N PRO A 232 -20.20 24.15 -1.71
CA PRO A 232 -21.23 25.19 -1.72
C PRO A 232 -22.22 24.98 -0.57
N LYS A 233 -22.62 26.07 0.10
CA LYS A 233 -23.76 26.02 1.02
C LYS A 233 -25.03 26.02 0.16
N GLU A 234 -25.88 25.02 0.34
CA GLU A 234 -27.26 25.05 -0.21
C GLU A 234 -28.11 26.09 0.53
#